data_AF-A0A704D1N7-F1
#
_entry.id   AF-A0A704D1N7-F1
#
_cell.length_a   1.000
_cell.length_b   1.000
_cell.length_c   1.000
_cell.angle_alpha   90.00
_cell.angle_beta   90.00
_cell.angle_gamma   90.00
#
_symmetry.space_group_name_H-M   'P 1'
#
loop_
_entity.id
_entity.type
_entity.pdbx_description
1 polymer ?
#
loop_
_entity_poly.entity_id
_entity_poly.type
_entity_poly.pdbx_seq_one_letter_code
_entity_poly.pdbx_strand_id
1 'polypeptide(L)' 'MELSSLTAVSPVDGRYGDKVSALRGIFSEYGLLKFRVQVEVRWLQKLAAHAAIKEVP' A
#
# COMPACT_ATOMS: atom_id res chain seq x y z
N MET A 1 -8.08 11.42 22.27
CA MET A 1 -7.62 12.45 21.31
C MET A 1 -7.44 11.75 19.98
N GLU A 2 -7.87 12.36 18.88
CA GLU A 2 -7.70 11.80 17.54
C GLU A 2 -6.24 11.90 17.06
N LEU A 3 -5.86 11.07 16.08
CA LEU A 3 -4.53 11.10 15.48
C LEU A 3 -4.34 12.39 14.65
N SER A 4 -3.27 13.11 14.93
CA SER A 4 -2.82 14.32 14.23
C SER A 4 -1.30 14.42 14.28
N SER A 5 -0.70 15.35 13.55
CA SER A 5 0.76 15.59 13.63
C SER A 5 1.21 15.97 15.05
N LEU A 6 0.37 16.67 15.84
CA LEU A 6 0.68 17.06 17.22
C LEU A 6 0.48 15.92 18.24
N THR A 7 -0.41 14.97 17.95
CA THR A 7 -0.77 13.88 18.88
C THR A 7 -0.14 12.54 18.51
N ALA A 8 0.59 12.46 17.40
CA ALA A 8 1.32 11.26 16.99
C ALA A 8 2.43 10.93 18.01
N VAL A 9 2.43 9.68 18.49
CA VAL A 9 3.41 9.18 19.48
C VAL A 9 4.82 9.13 18.88
N SER A 10 4.95 8.65 17.64
CA SER A 10 6.23 8.67 16.92
C SER A 10 6.44 10.03 16.26
N PRO A 11 7.62 10.66 16.42
CA PRO A 11 7.92 11.93 15.75
C PRO A 11 8.04 11.79 14.23
N VAL A 12 8.20 10.57 13.71
CA VAL A 12 8.22 10.27 12.26
C VAL A 12 6.90 10.65 11.62
N ASP A 13 5.77 10.36 12.29
CA ASP A 13 4.44 10.70 11.78
C ASP A 13 3.93 12.06 12.28
N GLY A 14 4.58 12.61 13.32
CA GLY A 14 4.31 13.91 13.92
C GLY A 14 5.27 15.01 13.49
N ARG A 15 6.23 15.36 14.37
CA ARG A 15 7.19 16.48 14.20
C ARG A 15 7.91 16.51 12.85
N TYR A 16 8.25 15.35 12.30
CA TYR A 16 9.00 15.21 11.04
C TYR A 16 8.13 14.65 9.90
N GLY A 17 6.81 14.60 10.08
CA GLY A 17 5.89 13.98 9.13
C GLY A 17 5.89 14.61 7.75
N ASP A 18 6.22 15.91 7.64
CA ASP A 18 6.37 16.62 6.37
C ASP A 18 7.62 16.13 5.59
N LYS A 19 8.71 15.84 6.30
CA LYS A 19 10.00 15.36 5.75
C LYS A 19 9.92 13.95 5.19
N VAL A 20 8.96 13.15 5.65
CA VAL A 20 8.76 11.75 5.23
C VAL A 20 7.41 11.52 4.55
N SER A 21 6.72 12.58 4.12
CA SER A 21 5.40 12.50 3.48
C SER A 21 5.35 11.51 2.32
N ALA A 22 6.41 11.41 1.52
CA ALA A 22 6.54 10.44 0.43
C ALA A 22 6.46 8.97 0.89
N LEU A 23 6.88 8.67 2.13
CA LEU A 23 6.88 7.31 2.69
C LEU A 23 5.46 6.84 3.05
N ARG A 24 4.51 7.77 3.29
CA ARG A 24 3.12 7.44 3.63
C ARG A 24 2.43 6.65 2.51
N GLY A 25 2.79 6.86 1.24
CA GLY A 25 2.25 6.11 0.11
C GLY A 25 2.87 4.72 -0.10
N ILE A 26 3.89 4.35 0.70
CA ILE A 26 4.74 3.16 0.47
C ILE A 26 4.75 2.25 1.69
N PHE A 27 5.11 2.76 2.88
CA PHE A 27 5.35 1.96 4.08
C PHE A 27 4.22 2.01 5.11
N SER A 28 3.21 2.85 4.90
CA SER A 28 2.00 2.81 5.72
C SER A 28 1.16 1.56 5.40
N GLU A 29 0.15 1.31 6.21
CA GLU A 29 -0.86 0.29 5.90
C GLU A 29 -1.54 0.55 4.54
N TYR A 30 -1.78 1.81 4.18
CA TYR A 30 -2.25 2.16 2.83
C TYR A 30 -1.26 1.71 1.74
N GLY A 31 0.03 1.98 1.92
CA GLY A 31 1.06 1.57 0.96
C GLY A 31 1.15 0.04 0.82
N LEU A 32 1.08 -0.68 1.94
CA LEU A 32 1.01 -2.14 1.96
C LEU A 32 -0.23 -2.65 1.20
N LEU A 33 -1.42 -2.12 1.48
CA LEU A 33 -2.65 -2.54 0.83
C LEU A 33 -2.66 -2.19 -0.66
N LYS A 34 -2.12 -1.04 -1.06
CA LYS A 34 -1.92 -0.66 -2.46
C LYS A 34 -1.11 -1.72 -3.21
N PHE A 35 0.02 -2.15 -2.65
CA PHE A 35 0.84 -3.17 -3.31
C PHE A 35 0.25 -4.58 -3.23
N ARG A 36 -0.49 -4.93 -2.17
CA ARG A 36 -1.27 -6.18 -2.13
C ARG A 36 -2.28 -6.24 -3.27
N VAL A 37 -3.10 -5.19 -3.44
CA VAL A 37 -4.06 -5.11 -4.55
C VAL A 37 -3.35 -5.18 -5.90
N GLN A 38 -2.22 -4.48 -6.05
CA GLN A 38 -1.43 -4.56 -7.27
C GLN A 38 -0.98 -6.00 -7.57
N VAL A 39 -0.48 -6.73 -6.58
CA VAL A 39 -0.04 -8.12 -6.75
C VAL A 39 -1.22 -9.03 -7.10
N GLU A 40 -2.36 -8.92 -6.41
CA GLU A 40 -3.56 -9.70 -6.69
C GLU A 40 -4.05 -9.50 -8.13
N VAL A 41 -4.09 -8.25 -8.59
CA VAL A 41 -4.48 -7.93 -9.98
C VAL A 41 -3.48 -8.53 -10.97
N ARG A 42 -2.17 -8.37 -10.72
CA ARG A 42 -1.14 -8.91 -11.62
C ARG A 42 -1.10 -10.43 -11.61
N TRP A 43 -1.42 -11.04 -10.49
CA TRP A 43 -1.58 -12.48 -10.36
C TRP A 43 -2.74 -12.98 -11.23
N LEU A 44 -3.93 -12.39 -11.09
CA LEU A 44 -5.08 -12.74 -11.93
C LEU A 44 -4.80 -12.53 -13.42
N GLN A 45 -4.20 -11.40 -13.79
CA GLN A 45 -3.81 -11.12 -15.18
C GLN A 45 -2.81 -12.15 -15.71
N LYS A 46 -1.89 -12.64 -14.87
CA LYS A 46 -0.92 -13.64 -15.27
C LYS A 46 -1.54 -15.01 -15.48
N LEU A 47 -2.54 -15.37 -14.66
CA LEU A 47 -3.33 -16.59 -14.84
C LEU A 47 -4.16 -16.52 -16.14
N ALA A 48 -4.87 -15.42 -16.37
CA ALA A 48 -5.61 -15.15 -17.61
C ALA A 48 -4.76 -15.28 -18.87
N ALA A 49 -3.54 -14.74 -18.84
CA ALA A 49 -2.62 -14.79 -19.97
C ALA A 49 -1.99 -16.18 -20.21
N HIS A 50 -2.22 -17.16 -19.31
CA HIS A 50 -1.59 -18.48 -19.40
C HIS A 50 -2.50 -19.46 -20.14
N ALA A 51 -2.18 -19.75 -21.40
CA ALA A 51 -3.03 -20.56 -22.31
C ALA A 51 -3.43 -21.97 -21.79
N ALA A 52 -2.70 -22.53 -20.82
CA ALA A 52 -3.04 -23.82 -20.21
C ALA A 52 -4.16 -23.72 -19.14
N ILE A 53 -4.44 -22.53 -18.62
CA ILE A 53 -5.51 -22.28 -17.64
C ILE A 53 -6.70 -21.71 -18.41
N LYS A 54 -7.78 -22.49 -18.54
CA LYS A 54 -8.95 -22.13 -19.36
C LYS A 54 -10.09 -21.55 -18.54
N GLU A 55 -10.02 -21.71 -17.22
CA GLU A 55 -11.03 -21.32 -16.24
C GLU A 55 -10.98 -19.82 -15.92
N VAL A 56 -9.88 -19.15 -16.26
CA VAL A 56 -9.67 -17.72 -16.07
C VAL A 56 -9.67 -17.04 -17.45
N PRO A 57 -10.59 -16.09 -17.72
CA PRO A 57 -10.75 -15.45 -19.02
C PRO A 57 -9.58 -14.52 -19.39
#